data_AF-A0A9Q3D0U3-F1
#
_entry.id   AF-A0A9Q3D0U3-F1
#
_cell.length_a   1.000
_cell.length_b   1.000
_cell.length_c   1.000
_cell.angle_alpha   90.00
_cell.angle_beta   90.00
_cell.angle_gamma   90.00
#
_symmetry.space_group_name_H-M   'P 1'
#
loop_
_entity.id
_entity.type
_entity.pdbx_description
1 polymer ?
#
loop_
_entity_poly.entity_id
_entity_poly.type
_entity_poly.pdbx_seq_one_letter_code
_entity_poly.pdbx_strand_id
1 'polypeptide(L)'
;MEPDFKEGDQVLVSTLKFNNFKGPKKMRYSFVEPFTIIKLIVEVEDSIRPVKKIMKARKIRLNGKDQRQYIVRFKNQTADKDKWLAEDAIPDGNLHFRRYRASRRTEKSHQL
;
A
#
# COMPACT_ATOMS: atom_id res chain seq x y z
N MET A 1 8.44 17.84 -20.41
CA MET A 1 8.19 16.56 -21.10
C MET A 1 8.46 15.48 -20.06
N GLU A 2 7.44 14.76 -19.62
CA GLU A 2 7.67 13.63 -18.71
C GLU A 2 8.30 12.48 -19.52
N PRO A 3 9.30 11.78 -18.97
CA PRO A 3 9.92 10.63 -19.64
C PRO A 3 8.97 9.43 -19.72
N ASP A 4 8.85 8.82 -20.89
CA ASP A 4 8.08 7.60 -21.15
C ASP A 4 8.97 6.36 -21.00
N PHE A 5 9.10 5.85 -19.78
CA PHE A 5 9.97 4.72 -19.46
C PHE A 5 9.35 3.37 -19.83
N LYS A 6 10.18 2.44 -20.30
CA LYS A 6 9.79 1.07 -20.66
C LYS A 6 10.65 0.02 -19.95
N GLU A 7 10.10 -1.19 -19.83
CA GLU A 7 10.87 -2.33 -19.33
C GLU A 7 12.05 -2.60 -20.28
N GLY A 8 13.23 -2.81 -19.72
CA GLY A 8 14.48 -2.94 -20.47
C GLY A 8 15.26 -1.64 -20.66
N ASP A 9 14.68 -0.47 -20.40
CA ASP A 9 15.42 0.80 -20.51
C ASP A 9 16.52 0.89 -19.46
N GLN A 10 17.67 1.44 -19.85
CA GLN A 10 18.77 1.76 -18.94
C GLN A 10 18.57 3.15 -18.35
N VAL A 11 18.50 3.22 -17.02
CA VAL A 11 18.33 4.46 -16.27
C VAL A 11 19.47 4.66 -15.27
N LEU A 12 19.92 5.89 -15.12
CA LEU A 12 20.93 6.23 -14.12
C LEU A 12 20.25 6.49 -12.78
N VAL A 13 20.56 5.68 -11.78
CA VAL A 13 20.00 5.80 -10.42
C VAL A 13 21.11 6.28 -9.49
N SER A 14 20.92 7.44 -8.84
CA SER A 14 21.94 8.02 -7.93
C SER A 14 21.51 7.97 -6.47
N THR A 15 22.14 7.12 -5.66
CA THR A 15 21.82 6.96 -4.23
C THR A 15 21.98 8.25 -3.40
N LEU A 16 22.64 9.28 -3.95
CA LEU A 16 22.86 10.59 -3.32
C LEU A 16 21.58 11.40 -3.06
N LYS A 17 20.49 11.15 -3.81
CA LYS A 17 19.22 11.92 -3.70
C LYS A 17 18.03 11.10 -3.17
N PHE A 18 18.25 9.87 -2.71
CA PHE A 18 17.15 9.04 -2.20
C PHE A 18 16.88 9.29 -0.71
N ASN A 19 15.98 10.23 -0.41
CA ASN A 19 15.53 10.48 0.98
C ASN A 19 14.53 9.42 1.50
N ASN A 20 14.07 8.49 0.65
CA ASN A 20 13.01 7.53 0.96
C ASN A 20 13.50 6.14 1.44
N PHE A 21 14.81 5.89 1.50
CA PHE A 21 15.34 4.66 2.11
C PHE A 21 15.41 4.82 3.63
N LYS A 22 14.39 4.33 4.34
CA LYS A 22 14.43 4.21 5.80
C LYS A 22 15.29 3.00 6.19
N GLY A 23 16.61 3.15 6.12
CA GLY A 23 17.61 2.13 6.45
C GLY A 23 18.84 2.71 7.18
N PRO A 24 19.76 1.87 7.67
CA PRO A 24 20.94 2.33 8.41
C PRO A 24 21.78 3.30 7.56
N LYS A 25 22.08 4.49 8.12
CA LYS A 25 22.84 5.63 7.52
C LYS A 25 24.29 5.28 7.07
N LYS A 26 24.67 4.00 7.13
CA LYS A 26 26.01 3.47 6.85
C LYS A 26 26.18 2.95 5.41
N MET A 27 25.15 2.96 4.56
CA MET A 27 25.29 2.69 3.13
C MET A 27 25.89 3.94 2.45
N ARG A 28 27.21 4.14 2.63
CA ARG A 28 27.97 5.34 2.21
C ARG A 28 28.84 5.10 0.97
N TYR A 29 28.39 4.28 0.02
CA TYR A 29 28.91 4.39 -1.33
C TYR A 29 27.81 4.98 -2.20
N SER A 30 28.04 6.22 -2.64
CA SER A 30 27.27 6.83 -3.71
C SER A 30 27.46 5.96 -4.94
N PHE A 31 26.44 5.16 -5.27
CA PHE A 31 26.45 4.23 -6.37
C PHE A 31 25.64 4.86 -7.49
N VAL A 32 26.28 5.04 -8.65
CA VAL A 32 25.72 5.70 -9.83
C VAL A 32 26.08 4.84 -11.02
N GLU A 33 25.24 3.87 -11.32
CA GLU A 33 25.42 2.94 -12.44
C GLU A 33 24.14 2.87 -13.28
N PRO A 34 24.23 2.45 -14.55
CA PRO A 34 23.05 2.16 -15.36
C PRO A 34 22.31 0.94 -14.81
N PHE A 35 21.05 1.13 -14.46
CA PHE A 35 20.14 0.06 -14.04
C PHE A 35 19.14 -0.22 -15.14
N THR A 36 18.81 -1.49 -15.34
CA THR A 36 17.73 -1.90 -16.23
C THR A 36 16.40 -1.82 -15.48
N ILE A 37 15.39 -1.21 -16.09
CA ILE A 37 14.01 -1.29 -15.57
C ILE A 37 13.51 -2.72 -15.75
N ILE A 38 13.43 -3.47 -14.65
CA ILE A 38 12.98 -4.88 -14.66
C ILE A 38 11.45 -4.97 -14.72
N LYS A 39 10.74 -4.03 -14.08
CA LYS A 39 9.28 -4.05 -14.02
C LYS A 39 8.71 -2.65 -13.87
N LEU A 40 7.81 -2.27 -14.77
CA LEU A 40 7.04 -1.05 -14.63
C LEU A 40 5.80 -1.33 -13.76
N ILE A 41 5.69 -0.67 -12.61
CA ILE A 41 4.45 -0.73 -11.82
C ILE A 41 3.48 0.29 -12.41
N VAL A 42 2.72 -0.14 -13.42
CA VAL A 42 1.59 0.62 -13.97
C VAL A 42 0.54 0.82 -12.86
N GLU A 43 -0.34 1.80 -13.00
CA GLU A 43 -1.49 1.96 -12.13
C GLU A 43 -2.40 0.71 -12.16
N VAL A 44 -2.05 -0.29 -11.36
CA VAL A 44 -2.83 -1.52 -11.22
C VAL A 44 -4.15 -1.21 -10.52
N GLU A 45 -5.23 -1.86 -10.98
CA GLU A 45 -6.52 -1.85 -10.28
C GLU A 45 -6.33 -2.22 -8.80
N ASP A 46 -7.07 -1.53 -7.92
CA ASP A 46 -6.90 -1.65 -6.47
C ASP A 46 -7.19 -3.07 -5.93
N SER A 47 -7.96 -3.87 -6.67
CA SER A 47 -8.27 -5.27 -6.40
C SER A 47 -7.05 -6.19 -6.47
N ILE A 48 -5.94 -5.75 -7.07
CA ILE A 48 -4.71 -6.56 -7.22
C ILE A 48 -3.61 -6.04 -6.28
N ARG A 49 -3.76 -4.84 -5.72
CA ARG A 49 -2.72 -4.22 -4.89
C ARG A 49 -2.63 -4.89 -3.52
N PRO A 50 -1.40 -5.19 -3.06
CA PRO A 50 -1.22 -5.81 -1.76
C PRO A 50 -1.64 -4.86 -0.64
N VAL A 51 -2.47 -5.38 0.26
CA VAL A 51 -3.01 -4.62 1.38
C VAL A 51 -1.95 -4.49 2.49
N LYS A 52 -1.80 -3.28 3.04
CA LYS A 52 -0.97 -3.04 4.24
C LYS A 52 -1.77 -3.33 5.49
N LYS A 53 -2.94 -2.70 5.65
CA LYS A 53 -3.85 -2.92 6.78
C LYS A 53 -5.25 -2.35 6.54
N ILE A 54 -6.21 -2.88 7.29
CA ILE A 54 -7.55 -2.30 7.42
C ILE A 54 -7.52 -1.26 8.56
N MET A 55 -8.04 -0.07 8.29
CA MET A 55 -8.02 1.05 9.24
C MET A 55 -9.30 1.14 10.05
N LYS A 56 -10.46 1.03 9.40
CA LYS A 56 -11.80 1.12 10.03
C LYS A 56 -12.80 0.26 9.26
N ALA A 57 -13.94 0.02 9.89
CA ALA A 57 -15.10 -0.61 9.29
C ALA A 57 -16.31 0.34 9.39
N ARG A 58 -17.20 0.28 8.40
CA ARG A 58 -18.51 0.94 8.42
C ARG A 58 -19.57 -0.01 7.87
N LYS A 59 -20.82 0.23 8.24
CA LYS A 59 -21.99 -0.44 7.66
C LYS A 59 -22.76 0.60 6.85
N ILE A 60 -23.07 0.29 5.60
CA ILE A 60 -23.84 1.14 4.71
C ILE A 60 -25.00 0.35 4.11
N ARG A 61 -26.05 1.04 3.70
CA ARG A 61 -27.17 0.43 2.99
C ARG A 61 -27.09 0.84 1.52
N LEU A 62 -26.85 -0.14 0.65
CA LEU A 62 -26.71 0.04 -0.80
C LEU A 62 -27.76 -0.84 -1.48
N ASN A 63 -28.57 -0.26 -2.36
CA ASN A 63 -29.63 -0.97 -3.08
C ASN A 63 -30.56 -1.77 -2.15
N GLY A 64 -30.90 -1.20 -0.99
CA GLY A 64 -31.75 -1.84 0.01
C GLY A 64 -31.08 -2.96 0.82
N LYS A 65 -29.82 -3.31 0.52
CA LYS A 65 -29.04 -4.32 1.24
C LYS A 65 -28.02 -3.67 2.16
N ASP A 66 -27.91 -4.22 3.36
CA ASP A 66 -26.90 -3.80 4.32
C ASP A 66 -25.55 -4.44 3.97
N GLN A 67 -24.54 -3.62 3.70
CA GLN A 67 -23.20 -4.06 3.35
C GLN A 67 -22.17 -3.48 4.31
N ARG A 68 -21.20 -4.31 4.70
CA ARG A 68 -20.01 -3.87 5.43
C ARG A 68 -18.93 -3.42 4.46
N GLN A 69 -18.33 -2.29 4.76
CA GLN A 69 -17.16 -1.78 4.05
C GLN A 69 -16.01 -1.53 5.02
N TYR A 70 -14.81 -1.62 4.50
CA TYR A 70 -13.57 -1.43 5.24
C TYR A 70 -12.71 -0.41 4.52
N ILE A 71 -12.14 0.55 5.26
CA ILE A 71 -11.17 1.46 4.68
C ILE A 71 -9.80 0.78 4.71
N VAL A 72 -9.24 0.59 3.52
CA VAL A 72 -8.06 -0.21 3.28
C VAL A 72 -6.90 0.70 2.95
N ARG A 73 -5.78 0.51 3.65
CA ARG A 73 -4.50 1.13 3.33
C ARG A 73 -3.66 0.16 2.52
N PHE A 74 -3.26 0.57 1.32
CA PHE A 74 -2.42 -0.23 0.43
C PHE A 74 -0.94 -0.12 0.80
N LYS A 75 -0.13 -1.12 0.42
CA LYS A 75 1.33 -1.00 0.55
C LYS A 75 1.85 0.06 -0.42
N ASN A 76 2.87 0.80 0.02
CA ASN A 76 3.58 1.81 -0.77
C ASN A 76 2.70 2.93 -1.35
N GLN A 77 1.56 3.22 -0.73
CA GLN A 77 0.71 4.36 -1.06
C GLN A 77 0.51 5.27 0.15
N THR A 78 0.26 6.55 -0.11
CA THR A 78 -0.07 7.54 0.91
C THR A 78 -1.49 7.35 1.43
N ALA A 79 -1.80 8.00 2.55
CA ALA A 79 -3.11 7.94 3.19
C ALA A 79 -4.24 8.44 2.28
N ASP A 80 -3.94 9.36 1.36
CA ASP A 80 -4.92 9.98 0.46
C ASP A 80 -5.50 8.98 -0.55
N LYS A 81 -4.81 7.86 -0.77
CA LYS A 81 -5.26 6.77 -1.65
C LYS A 81 -5.97 5.64 -0.90
N ASP A 82 -6.23 5.78 0.39
CA ASP A 82 -7.03 4.80 1.14
C ASP A 82 -8.47 4.77 0.60
N LYS A 83 -9.03 3.58 0.42
CA LYS A 83 -10.38 3.40 -0.17
C LYS A 83 -11.27 2.50 0.67
N TRP A 84 -12.57 2.78 0.63
CA TRP A 84 -13.60 1.91 1.22
C TRP A 84 -13.91 0.76 0.26
N LEU A 85 -13.58 -0.46 0.67
CA LEU A 85 -13.81 -1.68 -0.11
C LEU A 85 -14.83 -2.59 0.59
N ALA A 86 -15.56 -3.34 -0.23
CA ALA A 86 -16.39 -4.47 0.21
C ALA A 86 -15.52 -5.58 0.78
N GLU A 87 -16.09 -6.47 1.60
CA GLU A 87 -15.37 -7.62 2.16
C GLU A 87 -14.73 -8.50 1.08
N ASP A 88 -15.47 -8.78 0.00
CA ASP A 88 -15.03 -9.64 -1.10
C ASP A 88 -13.98 -9.00 -2.01
N ALA A 89 -13.85 -7.67 -1.97
CA ALA A 89 -12.94 -6.91 -2.82
C ALA A 89 -11.53 -6.76 -2.21
N ILE A 90 -11.27 -7.32 -1.01
CA ILE A 90 -10.00 -7.17 -0.30
C ILE A 90 -9.13 -8.42 -0.53
N PRO A 91 -7.96 -8.27 -1.19
CA PRO A 91 -7.00 -9.36 -1.35
C PRO A 91 -6.53 -9.89 -0.01
N ASP A 92 -6.44 -11.23 0.11
CA ASP A 92 -6.06 -11.91 1.35
C ASP A 92 -6.88 -11.45 2.57
N GLY A 93 -8.15 -11.09 2.36
CA GLY A 93 -9.00 -10.41 3.34
C GLY A 93 -9.02 -11.09 4.71
N ASN A 94 -9.09 -12.43 4.76
CA ASN A 94 -9.09 -13.21 5.99
C ASN A 94 -7.93 -12.87 6.94
N LEU A 95 -6.70 -12.74 6.42
CA LEU A 95 -5.53 -12.36 7.23
C LEU A 95 -5.70 -10.96 7.81
N HIS A 96 -6.14 -10.02 6.97
CA HIS A 96 -6.31 -8.63 7.34
C HIS A 96 -7.46 -8.42 8.32
N PHE A 97 -8.58 -9.14 8.19
CA PHE A 97 -9.69 -9.10 9.13
C PHE A 97 -9.31 -9.66 10.50
N ARG A 98 -8.55 -10.76 10.56
CA ARG A 98 -8.05 -11.31 11.83
C ARG A 98 -7.20 -10.28 12.58
N ARG A 99 -6.22 -9.66 11.88
CA ARG A 99 -5.36 -8.60 12.45
C ARG A 99 -6.16 -7.39 12.90
N TYR A 100 -7.12 -6.93 12.10
CA TYR A 100 -8.00 -5.82 12.44
C TYR A 100 -8.86 -6.10 13.69
N ARG A 101 -9.46 -7.29 13.77
CA ARG A 101 -10.24 -7.69 14.95
C ARG A 101 -9.37 -7.73 16.22
N ALA A 102 -8.14 -8.23 16.11
CA ALA A 102 -7.19 -8.23 17.22
C ALA A 102 -6.82 -6.81 17.66
N SER A 103 -6.48 -5.92 16.73
CA SER A 103 -6.11 -4.53 17.05
C SER A 103 -7.26 -3.75 17.70
N ARG A 104 -8.50 -4.00 17.30
CA ARG A 104 -9.68 -3.34 17.91
C ARG A 104 -9.98 -3.82 19.32
N ARG A 105 -9.53 -5.02 19.72
CA ARG A 105 -9.62 -5.49 21.11
C ARG A 105 -8.62 -4.77 22.00
N THR A 106 -7.37 -4.67 21.56
CA THR A 106 -6.30 -3.99 22.30
C THR A 106 -6.55 -2.49 22.43
N GLU A 107 -7.12 -1.86 21.40
CA GLU A 107 -7.44 -0.42 21.41
C GLU A 107 -8.53 -0.10 22.45
N LYS A 108 -9.50 -1.01 22.64
CA LYS A 108 -10.55 -0.87 23.66
C LYS A 108 -10.03 -1.09 25.08
N SER A 109 -9.08 -2.00 25.28
CA SER A 109 -8.54 -2.31 26.61
C SER A 109 -7.66 -1.20 27.18
N HIS A 110 -7.06 -0.34 26.35
CA HIS A 110 -6.22 0.78 26.78
C HIS A 110 -7.01 2.06 27.14
N GLN A 111 -8.33 2.07 26.95
CA GLN A 111 -9.21 3.22 27.25
C GLN A 111 -10.00 3.03 28.55
N LEU A 112 -9.73 1.95 29.29
CA LEU A 112 -10.34 1.60 30.57
C LEU A 112 -9.36 1.76 31.74
#